data_AF-A0A2S0XDC1-F1
#
_entry.id   AF-A0A2S0XDC1-F1
#
_cell.length_a   1.000
_cell.length_b   1.000
_cell.length_c   1.000
_cell.angle_alpha   90.00
_cell.angle_beta   90.00
_cell.angle_gamma   90.00
#
_symmetry.space_group_name_H-M   'P 1'
#
loop_
_entity.id
_entity.type
_entity.pdbx_description
1 polymer ?
#
loop_
_entity_poly.entity_id
_entity_poly.type
_entity_poly.pdbx_seq_one_letter_code
_entity_poly.pdbx_strand_id
1 'polypeptide(L)'
;MLQSAPSIAEEIKYGGILFSSRAAFCGVFPYAGHVTLEFSAGASLPDRYRLLQGQGKLRRHIKLFAVPDIQDRHVAEYVELARQAADA
;
A
#
# COMPACT_ATOMS: atom_id res chain seq x y z
N MET A 1 -5.78 -24.38 -11.41
CA MET A 1 -6.91 -25.15 -10.82
C MET A 1 -6.29 -26.00 -9.71
N LEU A 2 -6.51 -25.82 -8.40
CA LEU A 2 -7.35 -24.96 -7.56
C LEU A 2 -6.44 -24.20 -6.59
N GLN A 3 -6.81 -22.97 -6.22
CA GLN A 3 -6.98 -22.51 -4.83
C GLN A 3 -7.05 -20.98 -4.82
N SER A 4 -8.16 -20.48 -4.32
CA SER A 4 -8.58 -19.07 -4.33
C SER A 4 -7.44 -18.13 -3.95
N ALA A 5 -6.99 -17.30 -4.89
CA ALA A 5 -6.42 -16.03 -4.47
C ALA A 5 -7.50 -15.34 -3.63
N PRO A 6 -7.21 -14.85 -2.43
CA PRO A 6 -8.19 -14.08 -1.67
C PRO A 6 -8.67 -12.93 -2.55
N SER A 7 -9.99 -12.82 -2.68
CA SER A 7 -10.62 -11.70 -3.39
C SER A 7 -10.22 -10.41 -2.69
N ILE A 8 -9.58 -9.50 -3.43
CA ILE A 8 -9.28 -8.16 -2.92
C ILE A 8 -10.60 -7.41 -2.74
N ALA A 9 -10.79 -6.86 -1.55
CA ALA A 9 -11.91 -5.99 -1.21
C ALA A 9 -11.47 -4.53 -1.23
N GLU A 10 -12.36 -3.67 -1.69
CA GLU A 10 -12.18 -2.21 -1.73
C GLU A 10 -13.26 -1.55 -0.86
N GLU A 11 -12.84 -0.70 0.07
CA GLU A 11 -13.75 0.03 0.95
C GLU A 11 -13.42 1.52 0.94
N ILE A 12 -14.44 2.37 0.76
CA ILE A 12 -14.27 3.81 0.95
C ILE A 12 -14.28 4.10 2.45
N LYS A 13 -13.13 4.52 2.99
CA LYS A 13 -12.95 4.86 4.41
C LYS A 13 -12.05 6.08 4.53
N TYR A 14 -12.34 6.94 5.51
CA TYR A 14 -11.50 8.08 5.86
C TYR A 14 -11.18 9.04 4.70
N GLY A 15 -12.09 9.16 3.73
CA GLY A 15 -11.89 10.00 2.55
C GLY A 15 -10.95 9.41 1.47
N GLY A 16 -10.58 8.13 1.59
CA GLY A 16 -9.81 7.39 0.60
C GLY A 16 -10.36 5.98 0.36
N ILE A 17 -9.58 5.17 -0.34
CA ILE A 17 -9.89 3.77 -0.64
C ILE A 17 -8.93 2.89 0.16
N LEU A 18 -9.47 1.97 0.94
CA LEU A 18 -8.74 0.95 1.66
C LEU A 18 -8.88 -0.39 0.93
N PHE A 19 -7.75 -1.04 0.66
CA PHE A 19 -7.66 -2.34 0.03
C PHE A 19 -7.34 -3.42 1.08
N SER A 20 -8.09 -4.50 1.03
CA SER A 20 -7.93 -5.65 1.93
C SER A 20 -7.89 -6.95 1.16
N SER A 21 -7.09 -7.89 1.65
CA SER A 21 -7.13 -9.31 1.29
C SER A 21 -7.72 -10.08 2.49
N ARG A 22 -7.00 -11.03 3.11
CA ARG A 22 -7.37 -11.57 4.43
C ARG A 22 -7.26 -10.51 5.53
N ALA A 23 -6.40 -9.51 5.33
CA ALA A 23 -6.27 -8.32 6.15
C ALA A 23 -6.11 -7.05 5.28
N ALA A 24 -6.38 -5.88 5.87
CA ALA A 24 -6.12 -4.60 5.21
C ALA A 24 -4.63 -4.41 4.97
N PHE A 25 -4.22 -4.12 3.74
CA PHE A 25 -2.80 -4.09 3.37
C PHE A 25 -2.33 -2.76 2.81
N CYS A 26 -3.19 -2.07 2.06
CA CYS A 26 -2.86 -0.84 1.36
C CYS A 26 -4.03 0.13 1.37
N GLY A 27 -3.78 1.43 1.41
CA GLY A 27 -4.80 2.45 1.21
C GLY A 27 -4.29 3.63 0.38
N VAL A 28 -5.19 4.23 -0.38
CA VAL A 28 -4.93 5.39 -1.23
C VAL A 28 -5.73 6.57 -0.68
N PHE A 29 -5.02 7.57 -0.15
CA PHE A 29 -5.62 8.72 0.52
C PHE A 29 -5.21 10.04 -0.16
N PRO A 30 -6.18 10.83 -0.66
CA PRO A 30 -5.89 12.12 -1.26
C PRO A 30 -5.61 13.19 -0.21
N TYR A 31 -4.64 14.05 -0.48
CA TYR A 31 -4.34 15.28 0.26
C TYR A 31 -4.24 16.45 -0.72
N ALA A 32 -4.30 17.69 -0.22
CA ALA A 32 -4.37 18.90 -1.03
C ALA A 32 -3.24 19.06 -2.08
N GLY A 33 -2.08 18.40 -1.89
CA GLY A 33 -0.95 18.50 -2.82
C GLY A 33 -0.26 17.17 -3.15
N HIS A 34 -0.80 16.04 -2.71
CA HIS A 34 -0.26 14.71 -3.03
C HIS A 34 -1.29 13.62 -2.72
N VAL A 35 -1.05 12.43 -3.26
CA VAL A 35 -1.71 11.20 -2.83
C VAL A 35 -0.74 10.44 -1.93
N THR A 36 -1.24 9.86 -0.85
CA THR A 36 -0.45 8.95 -0.02
C THR A 36 -0.92 7.53 -0.24
N LEU A 37 0.03 6.64 -0.52
CA LEU A 37 -0.14 5.21 -0.48
C LEU A 37 0.30 4.72 0.91
N GLU A 38 -0.63 4.29 1.74
CA GLU A 38 -0.36 3.78 3.09
C GLU A 38 -0.33 2.26 3.12
N PHE A 39 0.65 1.68 3.80
CA PHE A 39 0.79 0.24 3.98
C PHE A 39 0.59 -0.15 5.45
N SER A 40 -0.40 -1.00 5.73
CA SER A 40 -0.78 -1.38 7.10
C SER A 40 0.36 -2.00 7.90
N ALA A 41 1.12 -2.90 7.26
CA ALA A 41 2.30 -3.57 7.80
C ALA A 41 3.61 -3.07 7.17
N GLY A 42 3.61 -1.82 6.69
CA GLY A 42 4.72 -1.24 5.94
C GLY A 42 6.10 -1.30 6.64
N ALA A 43 6.15 -1.30 7.97
CA ALA A 43 7.40 -1.38 8.73
C ALA A 43 8.12 -2.74 8.58
N SER A 44 7.39 -3.77 8.18
CA SER A 44 7.92 -5.12 7.94
C SER A 44 8.18 -5.41 6.47
N LEU A 45 7.85 -4.48 5.56
CA LEU A 45 8.07 -4.67 4.13
C LEU A 45 9.56 -4.50 3.77
N PRO A 46 10.10 -5.32 2.86
CA PRO A 46 11.39 -5.04 2.24
C PRO A 46 11.38 -3.66 1.57
N ASP A 47 12.37 -2.84 1.86
CA ASP A 47 12.49 -1.46 1.34
C ASP A 47 13.77 -1.30 0.50
N ARG A 48 13.86 -2.08 -0.58
CA ARG A 48 15.05 -2.11 -1.45
C ARG A 48 15.40 -0.73 -2.00
N TYR A 49 14.37 0.07 -2.30
CA TYR A 49 14.53 1.40 -2.88
C TYR A 49 14.63 2.52 -1.84
N ARG A 50 14.48 2.21 -0.54
CA ARG A 50 14.51 3.18 0.57
C ARG A 50 13.48 4.29 0.41
N LEU A 51 12.27 3.91 -0.02
CA LEU A 51 11.16 4.83 -0.32
C LEU A 51 10.09 4.85 0.77
N LEU A 52 10.07 3.87 1.67
CA LEU A 52 9.05 3.79 2.72
C LEU A 52 9.27 4.85 3.80
N GLN A 53 8.25 5.67 4.02
CA GLN A 53 8.28 6.79 4.96
C GLN A 53 7.43 6.52 6.20
N GLY A 54 7.76 7.16 7.31
CA GLY A 54 7.06 7.06 8.59
C GLY A 54 7.87 6.37 9.69
N GLN A 55 7.58 6.73 10.94
CA GLN A 55 8.32 6.26 12.13
C GLN A 55 7.45 5.41 13.07
N GLY A 56 6.23 5.06 12.65
CA GLY A 56 5.33 4.22 13.45
C GLY A 56 5.85 2.79 13.62
N LYS A 57 5.26 2.04 14.55
CA LYS A 57 5.66 0.62 14.77
C LYS A 57 5.22 -0.33 13.66
N LEU A 58 4.15 0.03 12.93
CA LEU A 58 3.52 -0.85 11.94
C LEU A 58 3.44 -0.22 10.55
N ARG A 59 2.90 0.99 10.44
CA ARG A 59 2.59 1.61 9.15
C ARG A 59 3.80 2.31 8.52
N ARG A 60 3.90 2.23 7.20
CA ARG A 60 4.73 3.09 6.36
C ARG A 60 3.91 3.62 5.20
N HIS A 61 4.41 4.63 4.52
CA HIS A 61 3.73 5.22 3.37
C HIS A 61 4.70 5.69 2.29
N ILE A 62 4.17 5.88 1.08
CA ILE A 62 4.84 6.55 -0.04
C ILE A 62 3.94 7.71 -0.47
N LYS A 63 4.52 8.91 -0.56
CA LYS A 63 3.82 10.07 -1.15
C LYS A 63 4.02 10.11 -2.66
N LEU A 64 2.96 10.40 -3.41
CA LEU A 64 2.96 10.59 -4.85
C LEU A 64 2.52 12.03 -5.13
N PHE A 65 3.41 12.84 -5.68
CA PHE A 65 3.17 14.24 -6.00
C PHE A 65 2.75 14.42 -7.47
N ALA A 66 3.14 13.49 -8.35
CA ALA A 66 2.77 13.48 -9.76
C ALA A 66 2.58 12.06 -10.28
N VAL A 67 1.93 11.92 -11.44
CA VAL A 67 1.70 10.62 -12.10
C VAL A 67 2.98 9.81 -12.33
N PRO A 68 4.12 10.40 -12.74
CA PRO A 68 5.38 9.66 -12.89
C PRO A 68 5.87 8.97 -11.62
N ASP A 69 5.52 9.49 -10.43
CA ASP A 69 5.89 8.86 -9.15
C ASP A 69 5.36 7.41 -9.04
N ILE A 70 4.31 7.04 -9.77
CA ILE A 70 3.81 5.66 -9.77
C ILE A 70 4.90 4.68 -10.26
N GLN A 71 5.64 5.07 -11.30
CA GLN A 71 6.73 4.29 -11.85
C GLN A 71 8.02 4.55 -11.07
N ASP A 72 8.38 5.83 -10.87
CA ASP A 72 9.65 6.23 -10.24
C ASP A 72 9.78 5.75 -8.79
N ARG A 73 8.65 5.53 -8.10
CA ARG A 73 8.61 5.03 -6.72
C ARG A 73 8.26 3.55 -6.60
N HIS A 74 8.28 2.81 -7.70
CA HIS A 74 8.08 1.36 -7.72
C HIS A 74 6.75 0.94 -7.04
N VAL A 75 5.68 1.71 -7.24
CA VAL A 75 4.41 1.53 -6.51
C VAL A 75 3.86 0.11 -6.66
N ALA A 76 3.88 -0.44 -7.88
CA ALA A 76 3.38 -1.78 -8.13
C ALA A 76 4.11 -2.86 -7.31
N GLU A 77 5.43 -2.72 -7.11
CA GLU A 77 6.24 -3.68 -6.34
C GLU A 77 5.86 -3.62 -4.85
N TYR A 78 5.73 -2.44 -4.27
CA TYR A 78 5.32 -2.31 -2.86
C TYR A 78 3.88 -2.76 -2.60
N VAL A 79 2.95 -2.47 -3.53
CA VAL A 79 1.56 -2.94 -3.43
C VAL A 79 1.52 -4.47 -3.46
N GLU A 80 2.28 -5.10 -4.35
CA GLU A 80 2.33 -6.56 -4.44
C GLU A 80 2.94 -7.19 -3.18
N LEU A 81 4.05 -6.64 -2.67
CA LEU A 81 4.65 -7.10 -1.41
C LEU A 81 3.67 -6.98 -0.23
N ALA A 82 2.95 -5.85 -0.13
CA ALA A 82 1.96 -5.63 0.89
C ALA A 82 0.78 -6.62 0.78
N ARG A 83 0.32 -6.88 -0.44
CA ARG A 83 -0.76 -7.83 -0.72
C ARG A 83 -0.35 -9.25 -0.34
N GLN A 84 0.83 -9.70 -0.77
CA GLN A 84 1.37 -11.02 -0.41
C GLN A 84 1.51 -11.19 1.10
N ALA A 85 1.97 -10.15 1.81
CA ALA A 85 2.06 -10.18 3.27
C ALA A 85 0.69 -10.30 3.97
N ALA A 86 -0.38 -9.78 3.35
CA ALA A 86 -1.74 -9.89 3.87
C ALA A 86 -2.51 -11.13 3.38
N ASP A 87 -1.97 -11.85 2.38
CA ASP A 87 -2.50 -13.14 1.94
C ASP A 87 -2.05 -14.30 2.83
N ALA A 88 -0.91 -14.14 3.52
CA ALA A 88 -0.34 -15.12 4.43
C ALA A 88 -1.26 -15.32 5.66
#